data_AF-A0A662HBX7-F1
#
_entry.id   AF-A0A662HBX7-F1
#
_cell.length_a   1.000
_cell.length_b   1.000
_cell.length_c   1.000
_cell.angle_alpha   90.00
_cell.angle_beta   90.00
_cell.angle_gamma   90.00
#
_symmetry.space_group_name_H-M   'P 1'
#
loop_
_entity.id
_entity.type
_entity.pdbx_description
1 polymer ?
#
loop_
_entity_poly.entity_id
_entity_poly.type
_entity_poly.pdbx_seq_one_letter_code
_entity_poly.pdbx_strand_id
1 'polypeptide(L)'
;MGAAAVEVEGLYARYAASPDWVLRGVNLEVRRGEMLVLMGPSGCGKSTLLNVMAGLMPSITPGRVEGRVVVDGVDVLREGWRGLVG
;
A
#
# COMPACT_ATOMS: atom_id res chain seq x y z
N MET A 1 -0.10 -1.50 -24.68
CA MET A 1 0.43 -1.71 -23.32
C MET A 1 -0.60 -1.14 -22.36
N GLY A 2 -1.13 -1.95 -21.44
CA GLY A 2 -2.25 -1.55 -20.57
C GLY A 2 -1.81 -0.61 -19.44
N ALA A 3 -2.71 0.23 -18.95
CA ALA A 3 -2.47 1.12 -17.82
C ALA A 3 -2.18 0.32 -16.52
N ALA A 4 -1.36 0.88 -15.63
CA ALA A 4 -1.14 0.32 -14.30
C ALA A 4 -2.45 0.34 -13.49
N ALA A 5 -2.74 -0.77 -12.81
CA ALA A 5 -3.84 -0.89 -11.86
C ALA A 5 -3.36 -0.53 -10.43
N VAL A 6 -2.12 -0.87 -10.10
CA VAL A 6 -1.48 -0.54 -8.82
C VAL A 6 -0.07 -0.03 -9.07
N GLU A 7 0.28 1.09 -8.46
CA GLU A 7 1.64 1.65 -8.44
C GLU A 7 2.03 1.91 -6.98
N VAL A 8 3.17 1.37 -6.56
CA VAL A 8 3.77 1.61 -5.24
C VAL A 8 5.20 2.07 -5.45
N GLU A 9 5.53 3.24 -4.93
CA GLU A 9 6.85 3.87 -5.07
C GLU A 9 7.40 4.26 -3.69
N GLY A 10 8.56 3.70 -3.35
CA GLY A 10 9.31 4.04 -2.15
C GLY A 10 8.51 3.89 -0.86
N LEU A 11 7.66 2.87 -0.75
CA LEU A 11 6.72 2.75 0.37
C LEU A 11 7.43 2.32 1.67
N TYR A 12 7.28 3.16 2.70
CA TYR A 12 7.61 2.85 4.10
C TYR A 12 6.33 2.87 4.94
N ALA A 13 6.18 1.92 5.86
CA ALA A 13 5.04 1.87 6.76
C ALA A 13 5.42 1.32 8.13
N ARG A 14 4.92 1.96 9.20
CA ARG A 14 5.03 1.49 10.59
C ARG A 14 3.76 1.78 11.38
N TYR A 15 3.41 0.89 12.28
CA TYR A 15 2.26 1.06 13.18
C TYR A 15 2.57 2.07 14.28
N ALA A 16 1.56 2.78 14.80
CA ALA A 16 1.77 3.78 15.85
C ALA A 16 2.40 3.21 17.13
N ALA A 17 2.13 1.94 17.44
CA ALA A 17 2.64 1.25 18.62
C ALA A 17 4.12 0.79 18.51
N SER A 18 4.76 0.96 17.35
CA SER A 18 6.14 0.55 17.13
C SER A 18 6.96 1.62 16.41
N PRO A 19 8.19 1.92 16.86
CA PRO A 19 9.07 2.83 16.14
C PRO A 19 9.61 2.21 14.83
N ASP A 20 9.58 0.89 14.70
CA ASP A 20 10.22 0.15 13.61
C ASP A 20 9.39 0.13 12.32
N TRP A 21 10.08 0.34 11.20
CA TRP A 21 9.51 0.18 9.86
C TRP A 21 9.25 -1.30 9.55
N VAL A 22 7.99 -1.62 9.25
CA VAL A 22 7.55 -2.94 8.76
C VAL A 22 7.80 -3.04 7.26
N LEU A 23 7.43 -2.00 6.50
CA LEU A 23 7.77 -1.86 5.09
C LEU A 23 8.91 -0.86 4.93
N ARG A 24 9.86 -1.15 4.05
CA ARG A 24 11.08 -0.35 3.86
C ARG A 24 11.39 -0.17 2.38
N GLY A 25 10.93 0.93 1.80
CA GLY A 25 11.21 1.29 0.40
C GLY A 25 10.66 0.31 -0.63
N VAL A 26 9.44 -0.19 -0.41
CA VAL A 26 8.79 -1.14 -1.34
C VAL A 26 8.46 -0.42 -2.64
N ASN A 27 8.81 -1.03 -3.78
CA ASN A 27 8.41 -0.59 -5.11
C ASN A 27 7.70 -1.75 -5.83
N LEU A 28 6.56 -1.50 -6.44
CA LEU A 28 5.74 -2.51 -7.08
C LEU A 28 4.84 -1.87 -8.15
N GLU A 29 4.64 -2.56 -9.27
CA GLU A 29 3.67 -2.20 -10.31
C GLU A 29 2.85 -3.46 -10.62
N VAL A 30 1.52 -3.32 -10.69
CA VAL A 30 0.63 -4.35 -11.25
C VAL A 30 -0.18 -3.71 -12.36
N ARG A 31 -0.16 -4.29 -13.55
CA ARG A 31 -0.94 -3.79 -14.69
C ARG A 31 -2.34 -4.39 -14.72
N ARG A 32 -3.27 -3.72 -15.39
CA ARG A 32 -4.61 -4.29 -15.63
C ARG A 32 -4.50 -5.63 -16.36
N GLY A 33 -5.11 -6.66 -15.76
CA GLY A 33 -5.08 -8.03 -16.27
C GLY A 33 -3.91 -8.88 -15.75
N GLU A 34 -2.98 -8.31 -14.98
CA GLU A 34 -1.92 -9.08 -14.32
C GLU A 34 -2.39 -9.63 -12.97
N MET A 35 -1.89 -10.81 -12.63
CA MET A 35 -2.06 -11.42 -11.32
C MET A 35 -0.70 -11.45 -10.61
N LEU A 36 -0.61 -10.78 -9.46
CA LEU A 36 0.56 -10.80 -8.60
C LEU A 36 0.24 -11.57 -7.32
N VAL A 37 1.16 -12.45 -6.91
CA VAL A 37 1.03 -13.21 -5.65
C VAL A 37 2.05 -12.68 -4.63
N LEU A 38 1.55 -12.17 -3.50
CA LEU A 38 2.37 -11.75 -2.36
C LEU A 38 2.65 -12.94 -1.44
N MET A 39 3.90 -13.42 -1.40
CA MET A 39 4.33 -14.54 -0.57
C MET A 39 5.38 -14.13 0.47
N GLY A 40 5.45 -14.88 1.57
CA GLY A 40 6.48 -14.72 2.61
C GLY A 40 6.01 -15.14 4.00
N PRO A 41 6.92 -15.31 4.98
CA PRO A 41 6.60 -15.74 6.34
C PRO A 41 5.57 -14.85 7.05
N SER A 42 4.94 -15.36 8.11
CA SER A 42 4.10 -14.52 8.97
C SER A 42 4.92 -13.34 9.53
N GLY A 43 4.30 -12.16 9.63
CA GLY A 43 4.96 -10.95 10.15
C GLY A 43 5.84 -10.18 9.15
N CYS A 44 6.08 -10.67 7.93
CA CYS A 44 6.94 -9.97 6.96
C CYS A 44 6.34 -8.70 6.31
N GLY A 45 5.13 -8.30 6.69
CA GLY A 45 4.50 -7.05 6.21
C GLY A 45 3.49 -7.19 5.06
N LYS A 46 3.12 -8.40 4.62
CA LYS A 46 2.11 -8.61 3.55
C LYS A 46 0.79 -7.88 3.83
N SER A 47 0.19 -8.12 5.00
CA SER A 47 -1.07 -7.45 5.39
C SER A 47 -0.87 -5.95 5.56
N THR A 48 0.31 -5.50 5.98
CA THR A 48 0.64 -4.08 6.06
C THR A 48 0.64 -3.44 4.68
N LEU A 49 1.25 -4.07 3.68
CA LEU A 49 1.25 -3.60 2.29
C LEU A 49 -0.18 -3.55 1.73
N LEU A 50 -0.96 -4.61 1.94
CA LEU A 50 -2.37 -4.64 1.51
C LEU A 50 -3.22 -3.57 2.20
N ASN A 51 -3.02 -3.31 3.49
CA ASN A 51 -3.75 -2.26 4.22
C ASN A 51 -3.42 -0.86 3.70
N VAL A 52 -2.17 -0.59 3.34
CA VAL A 52 -1.79 0.68 2.72
C VAL A 52 -2.43 0.80 1.34
N MET A 53 -2.34 -0.21 0.48
CA MET A 53 -2.95 -0.20 -0.86
C MET A 53 -4.47 -0.05 -0.81
N ALA A 54 -5.13 -0.62 0.20
CA ALA A 54 -6.57 -0.43 0.42
C ALA A 54 -6.94 0.94 1.01
N GLY A 55 -5.98 1.84 1.22
CA GLY A 55 -6.21 3.17 1.79
C GLY A 55 -6.67 3.15 3.26
N LEU A 56 -6.40 2.06 3.98
CA LEU A 56 -6.81 1.89 5.39
C LEU A 56 -5.78 2.47 6.36
N MET A 57 -4.54 2.66 5.94
CA MET A 57 -3.46 3.22 6.74
C MET A 57 -3.03 4.56 6.12
N PRO A 58 -2.90 5.65 6.90
CA PRO A 58 -2.93 5.72 8.37
C PRO A 58 -4.33 5.96 9.00
N SER A 59 -5.37 6.13 8.20
CA SER A 59 -6.66 6.68 8.66
C SER A 59 -7.49 5.75 9.54
N ILE A 60 -7.55 4.45 9.22
CA ILE A 60 -8.29 3.43 9.99
C ILE A 60 -7.33 2.69 10.93
N THR A 61 -6.15 2.34 10.42
CA THR A 61 -5.09 1.72 11.21
C THR A 61 -4.01 2.77 11.52
N PRO A 62 -3.88 3.24 12.77
CA PRO A 62 -2.94 4.31 13.09
C PRO A 62 -1.47 3.91 12.85
N GLY A 63 -0.73 4.84 12.26
CA GLY A 63 0.70 4.69 12.03
C GLY A 63 1.23 5.76 11.11
N ARG A 64 2.46 5.56 10.62
CA ARG A 64 3.10 6.44 9.66
C ARG A 64 3.32 5.69 8.36
N VAL A 65 3.00 6.36 7.25
CA VAL A 65 3.22 5.87 5.90
C VAL A 65 3.96 6.95 5.12
N GLU A 66 4.97 6.57 4.34
CA GLU A 66 5.72 7.43 3.43
C GLU A 66 5.83 6.76 2.06
N GLY A 67 6.00 7.56 1.00
CA GLY A 67 6.03 7.10 -0.38
C GLY A 67 4.78 7.51 -1.15
N ARG A 68 4.52 6.84 -2.28
CA ARG A 68 3.33 7.04 -3.12
C ARG A 68 2.68 5.68 -3.39
N VAL A 69 1.36 5.63 -3.24
CA VAL A 69 0.57 4.44 -3.56
C VAL A 69 -0.65 4.87 -4.35
N VAL A 70 -0.78 4.37 -5.57
CA VAL A 70 -1.91 4.63 -6.46
C VAL A 70 -2.60 3.33 -6.82
N VAL A 71 -3.92 3.29 -6.66
CA VAL A 71 -4.76 2.15 -7.04
C VAL A 71 -5.89 2.65 -7.91
N ASP A 72 -6.00 2.09 -9.12
CA ASP A 72 -6.99 2.50 -10.12
C ASP A 72 -7.03 4.02 -10.39
N GLY A 73 -5.88 4.70 -10.26
CA GLY A 73 -5.74 6.16 -10.45
C GLY A 73 -5.96 7.01 -9.19
N VAL A 74 -6.33 6.41 -8.06
CA VAL A 74 -6.56 7.07 -6.78
C VAL A 74 -5.30 7.07 -5.94
N ASP A 75 -4.84 8.23 -5.45
CA ASP A 75 -3.74 8.30 -4.49
C ASP A 75 -4.26 7.99 -3.08
N VAL A 76 -4.09 6.75 -2.65
CA VAL A 76 -4.71 6.24 -1.42
C VAL A 76 -4.11 6.84 -0.15
N LEU A 77 -2.94 7.48 -0.22
CA LEU A 77 -2.35 8.18 0.93
C LEU A 77 -2.96 9.57 1.11
N ARG A 78 -3.50 10.16 0.04
CA ARG A 78 -4.19 11.45 0.07
C ARG A 78 -5.69 11.30 0.24
N GLU A 79 -6.28 10.35 -0.47
CA GLU A 79 -7.73 10.17 -0.59
C GLU A 79 -8.27 9.09 0.37
N GLY A 80 -7.39 8.21 0.86
CA GLY A 80 -7.77 7.07 1.69
C GLY A 80 -8.66 6.07 0.96
N TRP A 81 -9.21 5.11 1.71
CA TRP A 81 -10.11 4.10 1.17
C TRP A 81 -11.38 4.68 0.52
N ARG A 82 -11.79 5.89 0.90
CA ARG A 82 -12.99 6.55 0.36
C ARG A 82 -12.86 6.87 -1.12
N GLY A 83 -11.67 7.27 -1.58
CA GLY A 83 -11.43 7.52 -3.00
C GLY A 83 -11.58 6.27 -3.87
N LEU A 84 -11.40 5.08 -3.28
CA LEU A 84 -11.53 3.80 -4.00
C LEU A 84 -12.96 3.31 -4.15
N VAL A 85 -13.88 3.74 -3.28
CA VAL A 85 -15.23 3.15 -3.19
C VAL A 85 -16.36 4.05 -3.68
N GLY A 86 -16.08 5.33 -3.99
CA GLY A 86 -17.01 6.25 -4.67
C GLY A 86 -18.43 6.24 -4.14
#